data_AF-A0A436AHC4-F1
#
_entry.id   AF-A0A436AHC4-F1
#
_cell.length_a   1.000
_cell.length_b   1.000
_cell.length_c   1.000
_cell.angle_alpha   90.00
_cell.angle_beta   90.00
_cell.angle_gamma   90.00
#
_symmetry.space_group_name_H-M   'P 1'
#
loop_
_entity.id
_entity.type
_entity.pdbx_description
1 polymer ?
#
loop_
_entity_poly.entity_id
_entity_poly.type
_entity_poly.pdbx_seq_one_letter_code
_entity_poly.pdbx_strand_id
1 'polypeptide(L)'
;MAALPRRDFLALGSAAAAAALLPGRAFADIATGIKLHGLSAFGDLKYKPDFAHFDYVNPDAPKGGQMNFAPPNATLNQSFLTFNTLNFLVLKGEAPPRAELCFDSLMTSALDEPDAVYG
;
A
#
# COMPACT_ATOMS: atom_id res chain seq x y z
N MET A 1 -4.31 -58.63 3.88
CA MET A 1 -3.95 -57.26 4.30
C MET A 1 -2.52 -57.33 4.81
N ALA A 2 -1.53 -56.86 4.05
CA ALA A 2 -0.12 -57.01 4.42
C ALA A 2 0.20 -56.09 5.60
N ALA A 3 0.72 -56.66 6.70
CA ALA A 3 1.11 -55.91 7.88
C ALA A 3 2.38 -55.09 7.59
N LEU A 4 2.39 -53.82 8.00
CA LEU A 4 3.54 -52.94 7.81
C LEU A 4 4.77 -53.45 8.59
N PRO A 5 5.97 -53.44 8.00
CA PRO A 5 7.20 -53.78 8.70
C PRO A 5 7.43 -52.84 9.89
N ARG A 6 7.95 -53.36 11.01
CA ARG A 6 8.24 -52.58 12.23
C ARG A 6 9.10 -51.34 11.96
N ARG A 7 10.06 -51.46 11.04
CA ARG A 7 10.95 -50.36 10.64
C ARG A 7 10.17 -49.22 9.97
N ASP A 8 9.24 -49.57 9.09
CA ASP A 8 8.47 -48.58 8.33
C ASP A 8 7.43 -47.91 9.24
N PHE A 9 6.85 -48.66 10.20
CA PHE A 9 6.01 -48.11 11.24
C PHE A 9 6.76 -47.10 12.13
N LEU A 10 7.98 -47.44 12.58
CA LEU A 10 8.80 -46.55 13.38
C LEU A 10 9.25 -45.31 12.59
N ALA A 11 9.61 -45.47 11.33
CA ALA A 11 10.01 -44.36 10.45
C ALA A 11 8.85 -43.40 10.17
N LEU A 12 7.64 -43.92 9.91
CA LEU A 12 6.45 -43.10 9.71
C LEU A 12 6.02 -42.40 11.00
N GLY A 13 6.06 -43.10 12.14
CA GLY A 13 5.74 -42.52 13.44
C GLY A 13 6.68 -41.39 13.84
N SER A 14 7.98 -41.55 13.63
CA SER A 14 8.97 -40.50 13.92
C SER A 14 8.88 -39.32 12.96
N ALA A 15 8.64 -39.56 11.67
CA ALA A 15 8.40 -38.49 10.70
C ALA A 15 7.15 -37.67 11.02
N ALA A 16 6.05 -38.31 11.44
CA ALA A 16 4.84 -37.63 11.85
C ALA A 16 5.05 -36.77 13.11
N ALA A 17 5.77 -37.29 14.11
CA ALA A 17 6.11 -36.54 15.32
C ALA A 17 7.03 -35.34 15.01
N ALA A 18 8.01 -35.51 14.12
CA ALA A 18 8.90 -34.42 13.68
C ALA A 18 8.15 -33.36 12.88
N ALA A 19 7.19 -33.75 12.03
CA ALA A 19 6.38 -32.82 11.26
C ALA A 19 5.51 -31.91 12.14
N ALA A 20 5.03 -32.41 13.29
CA ALA A 20 4.27 -31.62 14.27
C ALA A 20 5.11 -30.56 15.00
N LEU A 21 6.44 -30.71 15.00
CA LEU A 21 7.41 -29.77 15.58
C LEU A 21 7.94 -28.75 14.56
N LEU A 22 7.61 -28.91 13.28
CA LEU A 22 7.94 -27.90 12.28
C LEU A 22 7.07 -26.65 12.55
N PRO A 23 7.65 -25.44 12.53
CA PRO A 23 6.86 -24.23 12.61
C PRO A 23 5.82 -24.25 11.48
N GLY A 24 4.54 -24.16 11.84
CA GLY A 24 3.46 -24.05 10.87
C GLY A 24 3.74 -22.85 9.96
N ARG A 25 3.29 -22.92 8.69
CA ARG A 25 3.30 -21.75 7.83
C ARG A 25 2.47 -20.66 8.49
N ALA A 26 3.13 -19.63 9.01
CA ALA A 26 2.48 -18.42 9.49
C ALA A 26 1.91 -17.70 8.27
N PHE A 27 0.66 -18.01 7.92
CA PHE A 27 -0.11 -17.12 7.08
C PHE A 27 -0.55 -15.93 7.93
N ALA A 28 -0.50 -14.73 7.37
CA ALA A 28 -1.06 -13.58 8.03
C ALA A 28 -2.57 -13.83 8.24
N ASP A 29 -3.03 -13.82 9.49
CA ASP A 29 -4.45 -13.97 9.85
C ASP A 29 -5.19 -12.64 9.67
N ILE A 30 -5.04 -12.05 8.49
CA ILE A 30 -5.73 -10.81 8.13
C ILE A 30 -7.13 -11.23 7.70
N ALA A 31 -8.14 -10.85 8.50
CA ALA A 31 -9.53 -11.10 8.19
C ALA A 31 -9.86 -10.57 6.79
N THR A 32 -10.26 -11.47 5.89
CA THR A 32 -10.67 -11.12 4.52
C THR A 32 -12.17 -10.87 4.47
N GLY A 33 -12.63 -10.03 3.53
CA GLY A 33 -14.05 -9.70 3.37
C GLY A 33 -14.60 -8.63 4.33
N ILE A 34 -13.74 -8.07 5.19
CA ILE A 34 -14.07 -6.90 6.02
C ILE A 34 -13.56 -5.64 5.31
N LYS A 35 -14.43 -4.63 5.18
CA LYS A 35 -14.02 -3.33 4.66
C LYS A 35 -13.05 -2.67 5.65
N LEU A 36 -11.85 -2.36 5.18
CA LEU A 36 -10.90 -1.51 5.90
C LEU A 36 -11.10 -0.05 5.44
N HIS A 37 -10.91 0.91 6.34
CA HIS A 37 -10.92 2.35 6.01
C HIS A 37 -9.51 2.91 5.73
N GLY A 38 -8.48 2.11 5.99
CA GLY A 38 -7.09 2.46 5.74
C GLY A 38 -6.16 1.26 5.86
N LEU A 39 -4.92 1.47 5.45
CA LEU A 39 -3.83 0.50 5.51
C LEU A 39 -2.57 1.21 6.00
N SER A 40 -1.86 0.59 6.94
CA SER A 40 -0.51 0.96 7.36
C SER A 40 0.34 -0.32 7.44
N ALA A 41 1.62 -0.24 7.10
CA ALA A 41 2.54 -1.36 7.28
C ALA A 41 2.89 -1.61 8.77
N PHE A 42 2.70 -0.61 9.64
CA PHE A 42 2.83 -0.75 11.11
C PHE A 42 1.53 -1.14 11.82
N GLY A 43 0.40 -1.09 11.11
CA GLY A 43 -0.90 -1.62 11.55
C GLY A 43 -1.81 -0.61 12.24
N ASP A 44 -1.25 0.28 13.06
CA ASP A 44 -2.04 1.34 13.69
C ASP A 44 -2.32 2.48 12.71
N LEU A 45 -3.55 3.01 12.75
CA LEU A 45 -3.98 4.17 11.97
C LEU A 45 -4.33 5.32 12.90
N LYS A 46 -3.78 6.51 12.64
CA LYS A 46 -4.11 7.71 13.39
C LYS A 46 -5.58 8.10 13.24
N TYR A 47 -6.12 8.04 12.03
CA TYR A 47 -7.48 8.49 11.73
C TYR A 47 -8.51 7.36 11.90
N LYS A 48 -9.60 7.67 12.60
CA LYS A 48 -10.74 6.75 12.81
C LYS A 48 -11.56 6.56 11.54
N PRO A 49 -12.36 5.48 11.41
CA PRO A 49 -13.14 5.20 10.19
C PRO A 49 -14.09 6.32 9.71
N ASP A 50 -14.50 7.23 10.59
CA ASP A 50 -15.48 8.29 10.36
C ASP A 50 -14.88 9.69 10.30
N PHE A 51 -13.54 9.81 10.23
CA PHE A 51 -12.89 11.10 10.09
C PHE A 51 -13.33 11.83 8.82
N ALA A 52 -13.57 13.15 8.92
CA ALA A 52 -14.10 13.94 7.81
C ALA A 52 -13.01 14.52 6.89
N HIS A 53 -11.82 14.77 7.44
CA HIS A 53 -10.66 15.31 6.74
C HIS A 53 -9.40 15.03 7.56
N PHE A 54 -8.22 15.08 6.93
CA PHE A 54 -6.95 15.04 7.66
C PHE A 54 -6.77 16.29 8.55
N ASP A 55 -6.03 16.16 9.65
CA ASP A 55 -5.85 17.22 10.66
C ASP A 55 -5.15 18.46 10.09
N TYR A 56 -4.33 18.28 9.05
CA TYR A 56 -3.59 19.35 8.38
C TYR A 56 -4.40 20.08 7.30
N VAL A 57 -5.67 19.71 7.11
CA VAL A 57 -6.58 20.38 6.16
C VAL A 57 -7.30 21.52 6.87
N ASN A 58 -7.37 22.68 6.21
CA ASN A 58 -8.30 23.75 6.59
C ASN A 58 -9.64 23.54 5.84
N PRO A 59 -10.73 23.10 6.52
CA PRO A 59 -12.02 22.85 5.87
C PRO A 59 -12.64 24.13 5.29
N ASP A 60 -12.36 25.27 5.92
CA ASP A 60 -12.85 26.59 5.53
C ASP A 60 -11.97 27.29 4.48
N ALA A 61 -11.04 26.54 3.86
CA ALA A 61 -10.17 27.10 2.83
C ALA A 61 -11.00 27.71 1.69
N PRO A 62 -10.76 29.00 1.34
CA PRO A 62 -11.53 29.68 0.29
C PRO A 62 -11.38 28.93 -1.03
N LYS A 63 -12.49 28.80 -1.76
CA LYS A 63 -12.51 28.11 -3.05
C LYS A 63 -12.41 29.12 -4.19
N GLY A 64 -11.63 28.77 -5.21
CA GLY A 64 -11.40 29.60 -6.40
C GLY A 64 -10.09 30.40 -6.35
N GLY A 65 -9.92 31.26 -7.35
CA GLY A 65 -8.68 32.00 -7.60
C GLY A 65 -7.71 31.26 -8.55
N GLN A 66 -6.52 31.82 -8.71
CA GLN A 66 -5.47 31.26 -9.55
C GLN A 66 -4.17 31.13 -8.74
N MET A 67 -3.60 29.93 -8.71
CA MET A 67 -2.26 29.69 -8.19
C MET A 67 -1.26 29.65 -9.34
N ASN A 68 -0.20 30.45 -9.24
CA ASN A 68 0.94 30.39 -10.14
C ASN A 68 2.19 30.16 -9.29
N PHE A 69 2.82 28.99 -9.45
CA PHE A 69 4.00 28.61 -8.68
C PHE A 69 4.97 27.81 -9.56
N ALA A 70 6.26 27.96 -9.28
CA ALA A 70 7.28 27.08 -9.84
C ALA A 70 7.32 25.79 -9.00
N PRO A 71 7.11 24.60 -9.59
CA PRO A 71 7.18 23.34 -8.87
C PRO A 71 8.57 23.12 -8.27
N PRO A 72 8.70 22.77 -6.98
CA PRO A 72 9.99 22.58 -6.32
C PRO A 72 10.60 21.20 -6.59
N ASN A 73 9.80 20.25 -7.09
CA ASN A 73 10.20 18.88 -7.38
C ASN A 73 9.48 18.35 -8.64
N ALA A 74 10.06 17.30 -9.21
CA ALA A 74 9.53 16.57 -10.35
C ALA A 74 9.17 15.14 -9.93
N THR A 75 8.13 14.58 -10.54
CA THR A 75 7.68 13.20 -10.32
C THR A 75 7.79 12.41 -11.62
N LEU A 76 8.40 11.22 -11.59
CA LEU A 76 8.62 10.38 -12.78
C LEU A 76 9.39 11.11 -13.90
N ASN A 77 8.84 11.19 -15.11
CA ASN A 77 9.49 11.80 -16.29
C ASN A 77 9.14 13.30 -16.47
N GLN A 78 8.82 14.00 -15.38
CA GLN A 78 8.49 15.43 -15.44
C GLN A 78 9.73 16.32 -15.59
N SER A 79 9.55 17.46 -16.26
CA SER A 79 10.60 18.46 -16.49
C SER A 79 10.21 19.84 -16.00
N PHE A 80 11.16 20.58 -15.41
CA PHE A 80 10.96 21.98 -15.02
C PHE A 80 11.07 22.98 -16.18
N LEU A 81 11.52 22.54 -17.36
CA LEU A 81 11.78 23.42 -18.51
C LEU A 81 10.62 23.40 -19.51
N THR A 82 10.53 22.34 -20.32
CA THR A 82 9.54 22.18 -21.38
C THR A 82 8.99 20.76 -21.36
N PHE A 83 7.86 20.53 -22.03
CA PHE A 83 7.24 19.22 -22.15
C PHE A 83 6.96 18.86 -23.61
N ASN A 84 6.95 17.57 -23.91
CA ASN A 84 6.63 17.03 -25.25
C ASN A 84 5.68 15.83 -25.21
N THR A 85 5.23 15.42 -24.02
CA THR A 85 4.19 14.40 -23.82
C THR A 85 3.29 14.81 -22.67
N LEU A 86 2.03 14.35 -22.68
CA LEU A 86 1.09 14.49 -21.55
C LEU A 86 0.92 13.18 -20.76
N ASN A 87 1.64 12.13 -21.15
CA ASN A 87 1.67 10.87 -20.41
C ASN A 87 2.89 10.86 -19.48
N PHE A 88 2.64 11.00 -18.16
CA PHE A 88 3.69 11.02 -17.13
C PHE A 88 4.08 9.62 -16.61
N LEU A 89 3.40 8.57 -17.07
CA LEU A 89 3.60 7.18 -16.60
C LEU A 89 4.57 6.39 -17.48
N VAL A 90 5.13 7.00 -18.53
CA VAL A 90 6.10 6.38 -19.43
C VAL A 90 7.50 6.90 -19.16
N LEU A 91 8.51 6.07 -19.43
CA LEU A 91 9.91 6.48 -19.26
C LEU A 91 10.42 7.44 -20.34
N LYS A 92 9.76 7.49 -21.51
CA LYS A 92 10.22 8.28 -22.66
C LYS A 92 9.43 9.60 -22.76
N GLY A 93 10.16 10.68 -22.99
CA GLY A 93 9.61 12.02 -23.17
C GLY A 93 9.50 12.78 -21.85
N GLU A 94 9.23 14.07 -21.96
CA GLU A 94 9.17 15.01 -20.84
C GLU A 94 7.71 15.41 -20.60
N ALA A 95 7.18 15.07 -19.44
CA ALA A 95 5.83 15.47 -19.02
C ALA A 95 5.83 16.85 -18.34
N PRO A 96 4.73 17.62 -18.40
CA PRO A 96 4.62 18.86 -17.65
C PRO A 96 4.61 18.57 -16.14
N PRO A 97 5.16 19.48 -15.30
CA PRO A 97 5.06 19.33 -13.86
C PRO A 97 3.61 19.23 -13.38
N ARG A 98 3.39 18.51 -12.27
CA ARG A 98 2.07 18.34 -11.66
C ARG A 98 1.06 17.58 -12.52
N ALA A 99 1.50 16.89 -13.57
CA ALA A 99 0.63 16.04 -14.38
C ALA A 99 -0.10 14.97 -13.55
N GLU A 100 0.48 14.54 -12.42
CA GLU A 100 -0.11 13.60 -11.48
C GLU A 100 -1.42 14.10 -10.84
N LEU A 101 -1.65 15.42 -10.78
CA LEU A 101 -2.91 15.98 -10.25
C LEU A 101 -4.13 15.70 -11.14
N CYS A 102 -3.90 15.22 -12.37
CA CYS A 102 -4.97 14.82 -13.30
C CYS A 102 -5.34 13.32 -13.17
N PHE A 103 -4.75 12.60 -12.21
CA PHE A 103 -4.94 11.16 -12.02
C PHE A 103 -5.24 10.85 -10.56
N ASP A 104 -6.08 9.84 -10.32
CA ASP A 104 -6.43 9.37 -8.98
C ASP A 104 -5.81 7.99 -8.69
N SER A 105 -5.42 7.78 -7.44
CA SER A 105 -5.09 6.48 -6.87
C SER A 105 -6.29 5.85 -6.18
N LEU A 106 -6.23 4.55 -5.88
CA LEU A 106 -7.30 3.86 -5.15
C LEU A 106 -7.44 4.34 -3.70
N MET A 107 -6.31 4.70 -3.07
CA MET A 107 -6.24 5.22 -1.70
C MET A 107 -5.30 6.42 -1.66
N THR A 108 -5.47 7.28 -0.66
CA THR A 108 -4.68 8.51 -0.47
C THR A 108 -3.73 8.37 0.71
N SER A 109 -2.43 8.65 0.52
CA SER A 109 -1.45 8.70 1.60
C SER A 109 -1.66 9.90 2.52
N ALA A 110 -1.57 9.69 3.83
CA ALA A 110 -1.57 10.78 4.81
C ALA A 110 -0.17 11.40 4.94
N LEU A 111 -0.06 12.73 4.91
CA LEU A 111 1.23 13.44 4.99
C LEU A 111 1.84 13.48 6.39
N ASP A 112 1.04 13.20 7.42
CA ASP A 112 1.40 13.23 8.83
C ASP A 112 1.56 11.83 9.43
N GLU A 113 1.54 10.79 8.59
CA GLU A 113 1.83 9.41 8.94
C GLU A 113 2.89 8.84 7.98
N PRO A 114 3.78 7.95 8.43
CA PRO A 114 4.91 7.50 7.62
C PRO A 114 4.51 6.59 6.46
N ASP A 115 3.42 5.82 6.58
CA ASP A 115 3.08 4.75 5.65
C ASP A 115 1.56 4.49 5.54
N ALA A 116 0.73 5.35 6.12
CA ALA A 116 -0.71 5.17 6.15
C ALA A 116 -1.38 5.69 4.87
N VAL A 117 -2.31 4.91 4.33
CA VAL A 117 -3.19 5.27 3.22
C VAL A 117 -4.66 5.04 3.61
N TYR A 118 -5.57 5.89 3.11
CA TYR A 118 -7.01 5.87 3.43
C TYR A 118 -7.88 5.84 2.17
N GLY A 119 -9.05 5.20 2.24
CA GLY A 119 -10.01 5.05 1.13
C GLY A 119 -11.28 4.27 1.48
#